data_AF-A0A4Q5NXG5-F1
#
_entry.id   AF-A0A4Q5NXG5-F1
#
_cell.length_a   1.000
_cell.length_b   1.000
_cell.length_c   1.000
_cell.angle_alpha   90.00
_cell.angle_beta   90.00
_cell.angle_gamma   90.00
#
_symmetry.space_group_name_H-M   'P 1'
#
loop_
_entity.id
_entity.type
_entity.pdbx_description
1 polymer ?
#
loop_
_entity_poly.entity_id
_entity_poly.type
_entity_poly.pdbx_seq_one_letter_code
_entity_poly.pdbx_strand_id
1 'polypeptide(L)'
;MFVPFKNSTRCARQLFSLVLLSSACASAQQNPAPARPASAASQATPIDAKRWTAARAWQWYQGQPWPCGFNYIPSHSISYTEMFMPYNFDAKKIDGELAMAQADGFNCARVVLPFVVWEHDPAAFKARFSEFLAVCAKRGIKVMPALFDDCVFGHTADPIYGYQPVVVPGWYANGWTPSPGHAIVRDKAQWPRLEKYVKDMVSTYKNDRRVWLWDLYNEPTNGGVGEVTVPLVSKVFDWAREIDPIQPLTSDVFGSMAMQRVALDRSDIVTFHNYDPPESLKANIEELKLAGRPIICSEWLNRSRQSTVPNAMPVFTSENVGAIHWGYINGRTQTNFPWGSKAGMPSPKIWQHDLYRSEYTVETIPEGGYGFGTDYNPNAAKRTAYDPAEIAMFKANIANMAKGPRPSGPKQGWLLPTALVGDGANIWRYTTTEPGANWNAANFNDSAWKTGVGGFGSDAPNSWPRTDWSSDDIWLRREVTLEKVPAQATLYVHYDEAPEVYINGKLVFSAKGYTDNYKAIPLNAEALAALKPGKNVIAVRCHQTTGGQYIDVGLSVPR
;
A
#
# COMPACT_ATOMS: atom_id res chain seq x y z
N MET A 1 6.54 2.61 49.88
CA MET A 1 6.67 3.79 50.77
C MET A 1 6.67 5.01 49.85
N PHE A 2 5.70 5.91 50.06
CA PHE A 2 5.36 7.14 49.29
C PHE A 2 6.56 8.12 49.15
N VAL A 3 6.67 9.05 48.18
CA VAL A 3 5.84 10.27 47.93
C VAL A 3 6.20 10.89 46.54
N PRO A 4 5.31 11.68 45.88
CA PRO A 4 5.27 11.93 44.43
C PRO A 4 5.57 13.38 43.97
N PHE A 5 5.62 13.59 42.64
CA PHE A 5 5.73 14.88 41.95
C PHE A 5 4.38 15.60 41.80
N LYS A 6 4.39 16.93 41.96
CA LYS A 6 3.24 17.85 41.93
C LYS A 6 2.92 18.39 40.53
N ASN A 7 1.62 18.56 40.30
CA ASN A 7 0.95 19.32 39.24
C ASN A 7 1.31 20.82 39.20
N SER A 8 1.17 21.45 38.03
CA SER A 8 0.43 22.72 37.92
C SER A 8 -0.08 23.00 36.50
N THR A 9 -1.39 23.14 36.38
CA THR A 9 -2.17 23.80 35.33
C THR A 9 -2.11 25.34 35.49
N ARG A 10 -2.26 26.10 34.38
CA ARG A 10 -3.15 27.28 34.31
C ARG A 10 -3.29 27.90 32.90
N CYS A 11 -4.54 28.17 32.55
CA CYS A 11 -5.07 28.95 31.43
C CYS A 11 -4.63 30.43 31.42
N ALA A 12 -4.70 31.10 30.25
CA ALA A 12 -5.54 32.30 30.04
C ALA A 12 -5.52 32.79 28.57
N ARG A 13 -6.63 33.41 28.15
CA ARG A 13 -7.02 33.90 26.82
C ARG A 13 -6.53 35.34 26.53
N GLN A 14 -6.34 35.61 25.22
CA GLN A 14 -6.61 36.83 24.40
C GLN A 14 -6.54 38.25 25.00
N LEU A 15 -5.91 39.18 24.24
CA LEU A 15 -6.47 40.50 23.90
C LEU A 15 -5.72 41.19 22.74
N PHE A 16 -6.50 41.88 21.89
CA PHE A 16 -6.15 42.69 20.72
C PHE A 16 -5.46 44.02 21.10
N SER A 17 -4.64 44.58 20.19
CA SER A 17 -4.47 46.04 20.03
C SER A 17 -4.00 46.43 18.62
N LEU A 18 -4.71 47.40 18.04
CA LEU A 18 -4.45 48.12 16.79
C LEU A 18 -3.28 49.10 16.95
N VAL A 19 -2.46 49.26 15.90
CA VAL A 19 -1.68 50.49 15.67
C VAL A 19 -1.76 50.86 14.18
N LEU A 20 -2.24 52.09 13.92
CA LEU A 20 -2.22 52.81 12.65
C LEU A 20 -0.83 53.39 12.38
N LEU A 21 -0.34 53.33 11.13
CA LEU A 21 0.56 54.36 10.61
C LEU A 21 0.45 54.54 9.08
N SER A 22 0.63 55.81 8.75
CA SER A 22 0.42 56.62 7.54
C SER A 22 0.99 56.14 6.19
N SER A 23 0.29 56.64 5.16
CA SER A 23 0.61 56.76 3.74
C SER A 23 1.99 57.32 3.38
N ALA A 24 2.63 56.70 2.39
CA ALA A 24 3.56 57.35 1.47
C ALA A 24 3.49 56.66 0.09
N CYS A 25 3.15 57.43 -0.95
CA CYS A 25 3.23 57.01 -2.35
C CYS A 25 4.68 56.96 -2.81
N ALA A 26 5.10 55.86 -3.42
CA ALA A 26 6.30 55.79 -4.25
C ALA A 26 6.02 54.86 -5.45
N SER A 27 6.07 55.44 -6.64
CA SER A 27 6.04 54.75 -7.92
C SER A 27 7.37 53.99 -8.13
N ALA A 28 7.32 52.68 -8.34
CA ALA A 28 8.48 51.89 -8.73
C ALA A 28 8.17 51.08 -10.01
N GLN A 29 9.05 51.26 -11.00
CA GLN A 29 9.04 50.62 -12.32
C GLN A 29 9.03 49.08 -12.22
N GLN A 30 8.29 48.45 -13.12
CA GLN A 30 8.26 46.99 -13.33
C GLN A 30 9.62 46.52 -13.89
N ASN A 31 10.40 45.81 -13.07
CA ASN A 31 11.42 44.89 -13.56
C ASN A 31 10.79 43.49 -13.70
N PRO A 32 11.10 42.72 -14.76
CA PRO A 32 10.62 41.35 -14.89
C PRO A 32 11.17 40.49 -13.74
N ALA A 33 10.31 39.64 -13.18
CA ALA A 33 10.65 38.74 -12.08
C ALA A 33 11.79 37.78 -12.49
N PRO A 34 12.73 37.45 -11.57
CA PRO A 34 13.78 36.49 -11.85
C PRO A 34 13.19 35.09 -12.08
N ALA A 35 13.72 34.37 -13.08
CA ALA A 35 13.36 32.98 -13.34
C ALA A 35 13.57 32.12 -12.08
N ARG A 36 12.56 31.31 -11.73
CA ARG A 36 12.60 30.43 -10.56
C ARG A 36 13.73 29.40 -10.69
N PRO A 37 14.48 29.11 -9.62
CA PRO A 37 15.45 28.03 -9.64
C PRO A 37 14.72 26.71 -9.88
N ALA A 38 15.21 25.91 -10.83
CA ALA A 38 14.72 24.56 -11.05
C ALA A 38 14.84 23.77 -9.74
N SER A 39 13.73 23.28 -9.19
CA SER A 39 13.78 22.29 -8.12
C SER A 39 14.48 21.03 -8.67
N ALA A 40 15.15 20.28 -7.79
CA ALA A 40 15.77 19.01 -8.16
C ALA A 40 14.67 18.11 -8.75
N ALA A 41 14.66 18.00 -10.08
CA ALA A 41 13.64 17.27 -10.82
C ALA A 41 13.46 15.88 -10.22
N SER A 42 12.23 15.58 -9.78
CA SER A 42 11.79 14.22 -9.51
C SER A 42 11.88 13.47 -10.83
N GLN A 43 13.02 12.83 -11.11
CA GLN A 43 13.18 12.03 -12.33
C GLN A 43 12.06 10.98 -12.35
N ALA A 44 11.15 11.13 -13.31
CA ALA A 44 10.06 10.18 -13.51
C ALA A 44 10.66 8.79 -13.63
N THR A 45 10.25 7.86 -12.75
CA THR A 45 10.74 6.49 -12.80
C THR A 45 10.32 5.88 -14.13
N PRO A 46 11.26 5.39 -14.98
CA PRO A 46 10.90 4.76 -16.23
C PRO A 46 9.99 3.57 -15.99
N ILE A 47 8.97 3.45 -16.82
CA ILE A 47 7.95 2.41 -16.68
C ILE A 47 8.57 1.08 -17.07
N ASP A 48 8.58 0.14 -16.12
CA ASP A 48 9.14 -1.19 -16.32
C ASP A 48 8.28 -1.98 -17.32
N ALA A 49 8.82 -2.20 -18.52
CA ALA A 49 8.14 -2.93 -19.59
C ALA A 49 7.81 -4.40 -19.24
N LYS A 50 8.43 -4.96 -18.18
CA LYS A 50 8.14 -6.31 -17.69
C LYS A 50 7.05 -6.35 -16.60
N ARG A 51 6.57 -5.19 -16.12
CA ARG A 51 5.42 -5.11 -15.22
C ARG A 51 4.20 -5.71 -15.91
N TRP A 52 3.44 -6.53 -15.19
CA TRP A 52 2.22 -7.13 -15.74
C TRP A 52 1.26 -6.05 -16.19
N THR A 53 0.67 -6.19 -17.38
CA THR A 53 -0.42 -5.30 -17.78
C THR A 53 -1.58 -5.38 -16.79
N ALA A 54 -2.36 -4.30 -16.67
CA ALA A 54 -3.55 -4.29 -15.81
C ALA A 54 -4.52 -5.43 -16.19
N ALA A 55 -4.67 -5.74 -17.49
CA ALA A 55 -5.49 -6.85 -17.96
C ALA A 55 -5.00 -8.21 -17.43
N ARG A 56 -3.69 -8.49 -17.50
CA ARG A 56 -3.10 -9.71 -16.94
C ARG A 56 -3.33 -9.80 -15.43
N ALA A 57 -3.15 -8.70 -14.71
CA ALA A 57 -3.39 -8.64 -13.26
C ALA A 57 -4.86 -8.93 -12.90
N TRP A 58 -5.81 -8.31 -13.62
CA TRP A 58 -7.25 -8.59 -13.41
C TRP A 58 -7.63 -10.01 -13.77
N GLN A 59 -7.10 -10.58 -14.85
CA GLN A 59 -7.33 -11.98 -15.20
C GLN A 59 -6.82 -12.93 -14.10
N TRP A 60 -5.62 -12.69 -13.57
CA TRP A 60 -5.08 -13.44 -12.44
C TRP A 60 -5.96 -13.30 -11.20
N TYR A 61 -6.34 -12.07 -10.84
CA TYR A 61 -7.15 -11.83 -9.66
C TYR A 61 -8.52 -12.48 -9.78
N GLN A 62 -9.16 -12.40 -10.95
CA GLN A 62 -10.48 -12.95 -11.28
C GLN A 62 -10.50 -14.48 -11.38
N GLY A 63 -9.40 -15.10 -11.82
CA GLY A 63 -9.26 -16.54 -12.03
C GLY A 63 -9.12 -17.40 -10.76
N GLN A 64 -9.42 -16.87 -9.58
CA GLN A 64 -9.27 -17.55 -8.29
C GLN A 64 -10.39 -17.16 -7.31
N PRO A 65 -10.57 -17.88 -6.19
CA PRO A 65 -11.49 -17.46 -5.13
C PRO A 65 -11.15 -16.04 -4.61
N TRP A 66 -12.16 -15.35 -4.06
CA TRP A 66 -11.93 -14.05 -3.43
C TRP A 66 -10.90 -14.21 -2.28
N PRO A 67 -9.79 -13.45 -2.29
CA PRO A 67 -8.74 -13.68 -1.31
C PRO A 67 -9.15 -13.21 0.08
N CYS A 68 -9.16 -14.13 1.03
CA CYS A 68 -9.40 -13.84 2.43
C CYS A 68 -8.49 -14.72 3.29
N GLY A 69 -7.69 -14.07 4.14
CA GLY A 69 -6.59 -14.71 4.84
C GLY A 69 -6.11 -13.94 6.05
N PHE A 70 -4.92 -14.29 6.51
CA PHE A 70 -4.27 -13.74 7.69
C PHE A 70 -2.75 -13.70 7.56
N ASN A 71 -2.11 -12.82 8.33
CA ASN A 71 -0.67 -12.84 8.57
C ASN A 71 -0.37 -13.94 9.58
N TYR A 72 0.36 -14.96 9.15
CA TYR A 72 0.51 -16.20 9.89
C TYR A 72 1.83 -16.26 10.65
N ILE A 73 1.76 -16.09 11.98
CA ILE A 73 2.82 -16.50 12.88
C ILE A 73 2.28 -17.66 13.73
N PRO A 74 2.97 -18.82 13.78
CA PRO A 74 2.53 -19.92 14.62
C PRO A 74 2.44 -19.50 16.08
N SER A 75 1.44 -19.98 16.83
CA SER A 75 1.25 -19.54 18.23
C SER A 75 2.45 -19.84 19.12
N HIS A 76 3.27 -20.82 18.74
CA HIS A 76 4.49 -21.23 19.42
C HIS A 76 5.76 -20.52 18.94
N SER A 77 5.66 -19.48 18.11
CA SER A 77 6.80 -18.66 17.65
C SER A 77 6.65 -17.21 18.09
N ILE A 78 7.74 -16.58 18.53
CA ILE A 78 7.75 -15.16 18.92
C ILE A 78 7.87 -14.20 17.72
N SER A 79 8.38 -14.70 16.59
CA SER A 79 8.58 -13.94 15.35
C SER A 79 8.71 -14.88 14.15
N TYR A 80 8.71 -14.31 12.94
CA TYR A 80 9.03 -15.04 11.72
C TYR A 80 10.46 -15.62 11.72
N THR A 81 11.41 -14.89 12.31
CA THR A 81 12.79 -15.37 12.47
C THR A 81 12.81 -16.67 13.27
N GLU A 82 12.12 -16.72 14.43
CA GLU A 82 12.03 -17.94 15.25
C GLU A 82 11.25 -19.06 14.52
N MET A 83 10.17 -18.73 13.80
CA MET A 83 9.37 -19.71 13.06
C MET A 83 10.21 -20.61 12.16
N PHE A 84 11.20 -20.04 11.46
CA PHE A 84 12.03 -20.78 10.50
C PHE A 84 13.35 -21.31 11.08
N MET A 85 13.58 -21.22 12.40
CA MET A 85 14.72 -21.85 13.05
C MET A 85 14.55 -23.37 13.13
N PRO A 86 15.64 -24.17 13.02
CA PRO A 86 15.56 -25.62 13.09
C PRO A 86 15.02 -26.15 14.43
N TYR A 87 15.24 -25.41 15.52
CA TYR A 87 14.75 -25.80 16.85
C TYR A 87 13.26 -25.55 17.06
N ASN A 88 12.60 -24.79 16.17
CA ASN A 88 11.24 -24.29 16.40
C ASN A 88 10.27 -24.55 15.23
N PHE A 89 10.77 -24.72 14.01
CA PHE A 89 9.93 -25.09 12.88
C PHE A 89 9.26 -26.45 13.12
N ASP A 90 7.93 -26.46 13.19
CA ASP A 90 7.13 -27.65 13.50
C ASP A 90 5.93 -27.72 12.56
N ALA A 91 6.08 -28.49 11.48
CA ALA A 91 5.05 -28.64 10.46
C ALA A 91 3.75 -29.27 10.99
N LYS A 92 3.82 -30.10 12.03
CA LYS A 92 2.63 -30.74 12.61
C LYS A 92 1.79 -29.73 13.39
N LYS A 93 2.43 -28.89 14.20
CA LYS A 93 1.73 -27.80 14.91
C LYS A 93 1.13 -26.82 13.91
N ILE A 94 1.90 -26.41 12.91
CA ILE A 94 1.46 -25.53 11.83
C ILE A 94 0.24 -26.13 11.10
N ASP A 95 0.28 -27.42 10.76
CA ASP A 95 -0.84 -28.12 10.10
C ASP A 95 -2.12 -28.09 10.95
N GLY A 96 -2.01 -28.18 12.27
CA GLY A 96 -3.15 -28.07 13.19
C GLY A 96 -3.78 -26.68 13.19
N GLU A 97 -2.97 -25.61 13.14
CA GLU A 97 -3.48 -24.24 13.03
C GLU A 97 -4.12 -23.96 11.67
N LEU A 98 -3.46 -24.40 10.61
CA LEU A 98 -3.96 -24.22 9.24
C LEU A 98 -5.19 -25.09 8.95
N ALA A 99 -5.40 -26.19 9.67
CA ALA A 99 -6.67 -26.94 9.64
C ALA A 99 -7.82 -26.11 10.21
N MET A 100 -7.60 -25.32 11.25
CA MET A 100 -8.61 -24.40 11.76
C MET A 100 -8.90 -23.29 10.75
N ALA A 101 -7.85 -22.72 10.16
CA ALA A 101 -8.01 -21.69 9.15
C ALA A 101 -8.83 -22.17 7.93
N GLN A 102 -8.57 -23.40 7.49
CA GLN A 102 -9.38 -24.08 6.47
C GLN A 102 -10.85 -24.23 6.90
N ALA A 103 -11.10 -24.65 8.14
CA ALA A 103 -12.46 -24.75 8.68
C ALA A 103 -13.15 -23.38 8.82
N ASP A 104 -12.36 -22.31 8.92
CA ASP A 104 -12.83 -20.92 8.89
C ASP A 104 -13.06 -20.35 7.49
N GLY A 105 -12.64 -21.09 6.47
CA GLY A 105 -12.82 -20.74 5.06
C GLY A 105 -11.68 -19.90 4.47
N PHE A 106 -10.65 -19.58 5.25
CA PHE A 106 -9.51 -18.81 4.75
C PHE A 106 -8.77 -19.57 3.66
N ASN A 107 -8.27 -18.84 2.66
CA ASN A 107 -7.66 -19.40 1.44
C ASN A 107 -6.28 -18.82 1.11
N CYS A 108 -5.79 -17.87 1.90
CA CYS A 108 -4.43 -17.38 1.79
C CYS A 108 -3.81 -17.09 3.18
N ALA A 109 -2.48 -17.16 3.24
CA ALA A 109 -1.70 -16.79 4.40
C ALA A 109 -0.48 -15.97 3.96
N ARG A 110 -0.18 -14.89 4.69
CA ARG A 110 0.99 -14.05 4.47
C ARG A 110 2.04 -14.34 5.53
N VAL A 111 3.31 -14.47 5.15
CA VAL A 111 4.44 -14.75 6.07
C VAL A 111 5.69 -13.99 5.64
N VAL A 112 6.48 -13.46 6.58
CA VAL A 112 7.80 -12.88 6.25
C VAL A 112 8.84 -14.00 6.22
N LEU A 113 9.74 -13.92 5.25
CA LEU A 113 10.86 -14.83 5.05
C LEU A 113 12.13 -14.16 5.59
N PRO A 114 12.67 -14.63 6.74
CA PRO A 114 13.78 -13.95 7.40
C PRO A 114 15.11 -14.19 6.67
N PHE A 115 15.67 -13.11 6.11
CA PHE A 115 16.95 -13.10 5.40
C PHE A 115 18.08 -13.74 6.21
N VAL A 116 18.16 -13.44 7.51
CA VAL A 116 19.23 -13.96 8.39
C VAL A 116 19.22 -15.50 8.52
N VAL A 117 18.04 -16.12 8.41
CA VAL A 117 17.90 -17.58 8.47
C VAL A 117 18.32 -18.22 7.15
N TRP A 118 17.92 -17.61 6.03
CA TRP A 118 18.41 -18.02 4.73
C TRP A 118 19.92 -17.83 4.62
N GLU A 119 20.48 -16.72 5.10
CA GLU A 119 21.89 -16.42 4.94
C GLU A 119 22.79 -17.44 5.66
N HIS A 120 22.35 -17.92 6.83
CA HIS A 120 23.07 -18.95 7.57
C HIS A 120 23.06 -20.30 6.84
N ASP A 121 21.90 -20.75 6.38
CA ASP A 121 21.74 -22.01 5.65
C ASP A 121 20.62 -21.93 4.61
N PRO A 122 20.94 -21.52 3.36
CA PRO A 122 19.96 -21.36 2.29
C PRO A 122 19.19 -22.64 1.98
N ALA A 123 19.87 -23.80 2.04
CA ALA A 123 19.27 -25.07 1.66
C ALA A 123 18.26 -25.53 2.72
N ALA A 124 18.63 -25.49 4.00
CA ALA A 124 17.73 -25.89 5.08
C ALA A 124 16.56 -24.91 5.24
N PHE A 125 16.78 -23.61 5.05
CA PHE A 125 15.70 -22.62 5.04
C PHE A 125 14.67 -22.92 3.93
N LYS A 126 15.14 -23.14 2.69
CA LYS A 126 14.26 -23.49 1.57
C LYS A 126 13.53 -24.82 1.77
N ALA A 127 14.16 -25.81 2.41
CA ALA A 127 13.49 -27.06 2.77
C ALA A 127 12.30 -26.82 3.72
N ARG A 128 12.49 -26.04 4.79
CA ARG A 128 11.41 -25.68 5.72
C ARG A 128 10.32 -24.85 5.06
N PHE A 129 10.67 -23.89 4.21
CA PHE A 129 9.68 -23.13 3.46
C PHE A 129 8.89 -24.01 2.47
N SER A 130 9.55 -24.97 1.80
CA SER A 130 8.88 -25.94 0.94
C SER A 130 7.91 -26.85 1.68
N GLU A 131 8.26 -27.25 2.92
CA GLU A 131 7.39 -28.00 3.82
C GLU A 131 6.19 -27.15 4.27
N PHE A 132 6.43 -25.90 4.66
CA PHE A 132 5.36 -24.94 4.97
C PHE A 132 4.38 -24.78 3.81
N LEU A 133 4.89 -24.55 2.58
CA LEU A 133 4.07 -24.49 1.37
C LEU A 133 3.24 -25.76 1.15
N ALA A 134 3.81 -26.94 1.44
CA ALA A 134 3.08 -28.21 1.32
C ALA A 134 1.95 -28.33 2.35
N VAL A 135 2.17 -27.90 3.59
CA VAL A 135 1.14 -27.86 4.62
C VAL A 135 0.02 -26.87 4.25
N CYS A 136 0.35 -25.66 3.81
CA CYS A 136 -0.65 -24.70 3.33
C CYS A 136 -1.46 -25.26 2.16
N ALA A 137 -0.80 -25.86 1.17
CA ALA A 137 -1.46 -26.44 0.00
C ALA A 137 -2.42 -27.58 0.39
N LYS A 138 -2.04 -28.45 1.33
CA LYS A 138 -2.91 -29.49 1.91
C LYS A 138 -4.20 -28.90 2.52
N ARG A 139 -4.15 -27.65 2.99
CA ARG A 139 -5.27 -26.92 3.60
C ARG A 139 -6.03 -26.01 2.62
N GLY A 140 -5.66 -26.02 1.34
CA GLY A 140 -6.27 -25.13 0.34
C GLY A 140 -5.87 -23.67 0.51
N ILE A 141 -4.76 -23.40 1.22
CA ILE A 141 -4.24 -22.07 1.51
C ILE A 141 -3.06 -21.81 0.59
N LYS A 142 -3.09 -20.71 -0.16
CA LYS A 142 -1.93 -20.23 -0.93
C LYS A 142 -1.11 -19.23 -0.09
N VAL A 143 0.18 -19.11 -0.38
CA VAL A 143 1.10 -18.31 0.45
C VAL A 143 1.53 -17.04 -0.25
N MET A 144 1.44 -15.89 0.45
CA MET A 144 2.06 -14.62 0.10
C MET A 144 3.35 -14.45 0.93
N PRO A 145 4.51 -14.90 0.45
CA PRO A 145 5.78 -14.63 1.13
C PRO A 145 6.17 -13.15 0.98
N ALA A 146 6.50 -12.53 2.11
CA ALA A 146 7.17 -11.24 2.21
C ALA A 146 8.68 -11.45 2.30
N LEU A 147 9.45 -10.97 1.33
CA LEU A 147 10.92 -11.16 1.34
C LEU A 147 11.60 -10.31 2.41
N PHE A 148 11.12 -9.08 2.58
CA PHE A 148 11.66 -8.11 3.53
C PHE A 148 10.58 -7.41 4.38
N ASP A 149 11.01 -6.81 5.48
CA ASP A 149 10.21 -6.18 6.53
C ASP A 149 11.06 -5.15 7.30
N ASP A 150 10.56 -3.91 7.43
CA ASP A 150 11.24 -2.86 8.21
C ASP A 150 10.78 -2.78 9.68
N CYS A 151 9.76 -3.53 10.08
CA CYS A 151 9.15 -3.43 11.41
C CYS A 151 10.08 -3.79 12.56
N VAL A 152 10.03 -2.98 13.62
CA VAL A 152 10.73 -3.22 14.90
C VAL A 152 9.81 -2.83 16.05
N PHE A 153 9.47 -3.78 16.92
CA PHE A 153 8.65 -3.53 18.13
C PHE A 153 9.44 -3.72 19.43
N GLY A 154 10.48 -4.56 19.38
CA GLY A 154 11.42 -4.82 20.47
C GLY A 154 12.68 -3.96 20.38
N HIS A 155 13.79 -4.51 20.88
CA HIS A 155 15.10 -3.86 20.87
C HIS A 155 15.98 -4.25 19.67
N THR A 156 15.55 -5.21 18.87
CA THR A 156 16.39 -5.86 17.86
C THR A 156 16.10 -5.29 16.47
N ALA A 157 16.86 -4.26 16.08
CA ALA A 157 16.84 -3.71 14.72
C ALA A 157 17.72 -4.49 13.73
N ASP A 158 18.65 -5.31 14.24
CA ASP A 158 19.52 -6.18 13.45
C ASP A 158 19.37 -7.63 13.93
N PRO A 159 18.60 -8.47 13.21
CA PRO A 159 18.32 -9.84 13.60
C PRO A 159 19.59 -10.71 13.53
N ILE A 160 19.63 -11.74 14.38
CA ILE A 160 20.70 -12.73 14.40
C ILE A 160 20.15 -14.14 14.16
N TYR A 161 20.98 -14.99 13.56
CA TYR A 161 20.70 -16.43 13.53
C TYR A 161 20.95 -17.04 14.90
N GLY A 162 20.05 -17.91 15.35
CA GLY A 162 20.13 -18.60 16.63
C GLY A 162 18.90 -18.38 17.49
N TYR A 163 19.03 -18.59 18.80
CA TYR A 163 17.93 -18.37 19.74
C TYR A 163 17.46 -16.93 19.68
N GLN A 164 16.13 -16.75 19.72
CA GLN A 164 15.50 -15.45 19.74
C GLN A 164 15.18 -15.03 21.19
N PRO A 165 14.86 -13.75 21.43
CA PRO A 165 14.46 -13.28 22.76
C PRO A 165 13.27 -14.07 23.32
N VAL A 166 13.22 -14.21 24.64
CA VAL A 166 12.08 -14.82 25.33
C VAL A 166 10.86 -13.90 25.32
N VAL A 167 9.67 -14.46 25.49
CA VAL A 167 8.43 -13.68 25.60
C VAL A 167 8.45 -12.85 26.87
N VAL A 168 8.15 -11.55 26.75
CA VAL A 168 8.00 -10.66 27.92
C VAL A 168 6.51 -10.37 28.11
N PRO A 169 5.83 -10.92 29.13
CA PRO A 169 4.39 -10.78 29.30
C PRO A 169 3.92 -9.33 29.25
N GLY A 170 2.89 -9.06 28.44
CA GLY A 170 2.31 -7.73 28.28
C GLY A 170 2.97 -6.87 27.21
N TRP A 171 4.14 -7.25 26.72
CA TRP A 171 4.86 -6.50 25.69
C TRP A 171 4.45 -6.96 24.30
N TYR A 172 3.86 -6.05 23.52
CA TYR A 172 3.50 -6.33 22.13
C TYR A 172 4.73 -6.72 21.29
N ALA A 173 4.71 -7.93 20.72
CA ALA A 173 5.69 -8.41 19.74
C ALA A 173 7.16 -8.13 20.13
N ASN A 174 7.52 -8.37 21.40
CA ASN A 174 8.82 -7.96 21.94
C ASN A 174 10.03 -8.64 21.27
N GLY A 175 9.82 -9.80 20.65
CA GLY A 175 10.83 -10.53 19.86
C GLY A 175 10.73 -10.31 18.35
N TRP A 176 9.91 -9.37 17.88
CA TRP A 176 9.82 -9.06 16.45
C TRP A 176 11.12 -8.45 15.94
N THR A 177 11.53 -8.87 14.76
CA THR A 177 12.75 -8.41 14.10
C THR A 177 12.49 -8.11 12.63
N PRO A 178 13.14 -7.07 12.06
CA PRO A 178 13.04 -6.77 10.64
C PRO A 178 13.79 -7.82 9.80
N SER A 179 13.61 -7.78 8.48
CA SER A 179 14.33 -8.59 7.50
C SER A 179 14.62 -7.74 6.27
N PRO A 180 15.86 -7.40 5.91
CA PRO A 180 17.08 -7.66 6.67
C PRO A 180 17.20 -6.70 7.88
N GLY A 181 18.30 -6.78 8.61
CA GLY A 181 18.62 -5.79 9.64
C GLY A 181 18.78 -4.38 9.09
N HIS A 182 18.43 -3.37 9.88
CA HIS A 182 18.51 -1.96 9.49
C HIS A 182 19.93 -1.53 9.10
N ALA A 183 20.98 -2.12 9.68
CA ALA A 183 22.35 -1.84 9.27
C ALA A 183 22.62 -2.26 7.81
N ILE A 184 22.09 -3.41 7.38
CA ILE A 184 22.23 -3.92 6.02
C ILE A 184 21.40 -3.06 5.04
N VAL A 185 20.21 -2.61 5.45
CA VAL A 185 19.40 -1.68 4.63
C VAL A 185 20.20 -0.40 4.34
N ARG A 186 20.88 0.16 5.35
CA ARG A 186 21.63 1.42 5.24
C ARG A 186 22.95 1.29 4.47
N ASP A 187 23.60 0.12 4.50
CA ASP A 187 24.87 -0.10 3.82
C ASP A 187 24.70 -0.74 2.44
N LYS A 188 24.75 0.09 1.39
CA LYS A 188 24.68 -0.34 -0.01
C LYS A 188 25.76 -1.36 -0.40
N ALA A 189 26.91 -1.38 0.30
CA ALA A 189 27.96 -2.37 0.04
C ALA A 189 27.52 -3.79 0.43
N GLN A 190 26.50 -3.93 1.30
CA GLN A 190 25.94 -5.23 1.69
C GLN A 190 24.83 -5.72 0.74
N TRP A 191 24.29 -4.86 -0.11
CA TRP A 191 23.17 -5.21 -0.99
C TRP A 191 23.42 -6.40 -1.94
N PRO A 192 24.65 -6.72 -2.39
CA PRO A 192 24.89 -7.95 -3.13
C PRO A 192 24.47 -9.23 -2.38
N ARG A 193 24.47 -9.22 -1.04
CA ARG A 193 23.97 -10.33 -0.20
C ARG A 193 22.44 -10.43 -0.29
N LEU A 194 21.75 -9.30 -0.25
CA LEU A 194 20.30 -9.20 -0.41
C LEU A 194 19.86 -9.60 -1.82
N GLU A 195 20.59 -9.16 -2.84
CA GLU A 195 20.35 -9.55 -4.23
C GLU A 195 20.41 -11.07 -4.39
N LYS A 196 21.45 -11.70 -3.83
CA LYS A 196 21.60 -13.16 -3.85
C LYS A 196 20.40 -13.85 -3.19
N TYR A 197 19.93 -13.35 -2.04
CA TYR A 197 18.74 -13.87 -1.37
C TYR A 197 17.48 -13.76 -2.23
N VAL A 198 17.18 -12.56 -2.73
CA VAL A 198 15.98 -12.29 -3.54
C VAL A 198 15.99 -13.19 -4.78
N LYS A 199 17.10 -13.22 -5.52
CA LYS A 199 17.22 -14.05 -6.73
C LYS A 199 17.14 -15.55 -6.43
N ASP A 200 17.76 -16.03 -5.35
CA ASP A 200 17.69 -17.45 -4.97
C ASP A 200 16.26 -17.86 -4.58
N MET A 201 15.59 -17.09 -3.72
CA MET A 201 14.23 -17.38 -3.29
C MET A 201 13.25 -17.30 -4.45
N VAL A 202 13.25 -16.19 -5.20
CA VAL A 202 12.31 -16.02 -6.32
C VAL A 202 12.57 -17.07 -7.39
N SER A 203 13.84 -17.36 -7.75
CA SER A 203 14.14 -18.36 -8.79
C SER A 203 13.75 -19.79 -8.38
N THR A 204 13.95 -20.16 -7.11
CA THR A 204 13.58 -21.49 -6.61
C THR A 204 12.07 -21.74 -6.76
N TYR A 205 11.23 -20.73 -6.51
CA TYR A 205 9.78 -20.88 -6.49
C TYR A 205 9.05 -20.19 -7.65
N LYS A 206 9.78 -19.73 -8.69
CA LYS A 206 9.22 -18.91 -9.79
C LYS A 206 8.07 -19.55 -10.57
N ASN A 207 7.96 -20.89 -10.51
CA ASN A 207 6.91 -21.68 -11.16
C ASN A 207 5.98 -22.40 -10.16
N ASP A 208 6.20 -22.24 -8.85
CA ASP A 208 5.44 -22.91 -7.81
C ASP A 208 4.12 -22.19 -7.54
N ARG A 209 2.99 -22.80 -7.93
CA ARG A 209 1.65 -22.22 -7.78
C ARG A 209 1.15 -22.17 -6.32
N ARG A 210 1.87 -22.78 -5.38
CA ARG A 210 1.59 -22.65 -3.93
C ARG A 210 1.99 -21.27 -3.43
N VAL A 211 3.03 -20.67 -4.02
CA VAL A 211 3.30 -19.25 -3.90
C VAL A 211 2.25 -18.51 -4.73
N TRP A 212 1.48 -17.66 -4.06
CA TRP A 212 0.35 -16.97 -4.63
C TRP A 212 0.76 -15.72 -5.39
N LEU A 213 1.54 -14.89 -4.72
CA LEU A 213 2.10 -13.60 -5.14
C LEU A 213 3.31 -13.30 -4.25
N TRP A 214 4.25 -12.50 -4.75
CA TRP A 214 5.42 -12.07 -3.97
C TRP A 214 5.18 -10.71 -3.38
N ASP A 215 5.18 -10.66 -2.05
CA ASP A 215 5.38 -9.41 -1.34
C ASP A 215 6.89 -9.17 -1.23
N LEU A 216 7.38 -8.15 -1.90
CA LEU A 216 8.81 -7.91 -2.00
C LEU A 216 9.34 -7.17 -0.77
N TYR A 217 8.51 -6.38 -0.11
CA TYR A 217 8.93 -5.56 1.01
C TYR A 217 7.71 -5.09 1.81
N ASN A 218 7.66 -5.47 3.09
CA ASN A 218 6.65 -5.07 4.07
C ASN A 218 6.99 -3.74 4.74
N GLU A 219 6.02 -2.82 4.76
CA GLU A 219 6.07 -1.52 5.45
C GLU A 219 7.40 -0.76 5.28
N PRO A 220 7.90 -0.60 4.05
CA PRO A 220 9.15 0.10 3.81
C PRO A 220 9.10 1.50 4.42
N THR A 221 10.23 1.95 4.98
CA THR A 221 10.43 3.19 5.78
C THR A 221 10.01 3.12 7.25
N ASN A 222 9.33 2.05 7.70
CA ASN A 222 8.91 1.89 9.09
C ASN A 222 10.09 1.56 10.04
N GLY A 223 9.81 1.33 11.33
CA GLY A 223 10.78 0.87 12.32
C GLY A 223 11.91 1.86 12.65
N GLY A 224 11.89 3.07 12.10
CA GLY A 224 12.95 4.08 12.24
C GLY A 224 14.04 3.99 11.17
N VAL A 225 13.87 3.16 10.14
CA VAL A 225 14.83 3.14 9.02
C VAL A 225 14.68 4.37 8.12
N GLY A 226 13.44 4.77 7.82
CA GLY A 226 13.11 5.96 7.03
C GLY A 226 13.39 5.80 5.51
N GLU A 227 13.53 6.93 4.81
CA GLU A 227 13.61 6.99 3.34
C GLU A 227 14.79 6.24 2.70
N VAL A 228 15.79 5.85 3.49
CA VAL A 228 16.92 5.04 3.02
C VAL A 228 16.49 3.67 2.46
N THR A 229 15.33 3.15 2.86
CA THR A 229 14.78 1.92 2.27
C THR A 229 14.31 2.09 0.82
N VAL A 230 13.89 3.28 0.40
CA VAL A 230 13.23 3.50 -0.92
C VAL A 230 14.07 3.00 -2.10
N PRO A 231 15.38 3.32 -2.20
CA PRO A 231 16.19 2.81 -3.31
C PRO A 231 16.45 1.30 -3.23
N LEU A 232 16.41 0.70 -2.03
CA LEU A 232 16.49 -0.76 -1.87
C LEU A 232 15.22 -1.41 -2.43
N VAL A 233 14.02 -0.93 -2.10
CA VAL A 233 12.77 -1.51 -2.65
C VAL A 233 12.79 -1.51 -4.18
N SER A 234 13.24 -0.41 -4.79
CA SER A 234 13.42 -0.35 -6.24
C SER A 234 14.35 -1.45 -6.77
N LYS A 235 15.47 -1.72 -6.08
CA LYS A 235 16.38 -2.82 -6.42
C LYS A 235 15.76 -4.20 -6.24
N VAL A 236 14.95 -4.41 -5.21
CA VAL A 236 14.26 -5.69 -5.01
C VAL A 236 13.28 -5.98 -6.14
N PHE A 237 12.55 -4.97 -6.62
CA PHE A 237 11.75 -5.10 -7.84
C PHE A 237 12.60 -5.44 -9.05
N ASP A 238 13.73 -4.75 -9.28
CA ASP A 238 14.63 -5.04 -10.41
C ASP A 238 15.09 -6.52 -10.36
N TRP A 239 15.60 -6.97 -9.21
CA TRP A 239 16.11 -8.33 -9.01
C TRP A 239 15.03 -9.41 -9.18
N ALA A 240 13.83 -9.19 -8.63
CA ALA A 240 12.71 -10.13 -8.80
C ALA A 240 12.23 -10.17 -10.25
N ARG A 241 12.20 -9.02 -10.94
CA ARG A 241 11.78 -8.91 -12.35
C ARG A 241 12.78 -9.55 -13.31
N GLU A 242 14.07 -9.57 -12.98
CA GLU A 242 15.07 -10.31 -13.76
C GLU A 242 14.78 -11.82 -13.81
N ILE A 243 14.16 -12.39 -12.77
CA ILE A 243 13.82 -13.81 -12.69
C ILE A 243 12.55 -14.18 -13.47
N ASP A 244 11.66 -13.20 -13.70
CA ASP A 244 10.37 -13.33 -14.38
C ASP A 244 9.48 -14.45 -13.80
N PRO A 245 9.04 -14.35 -12.52
CA PRO A 245 8.16 -15.33 -11.90
C PRO A 245 6.75 -15.32 -12.49
N ILE A 246 6.06 -16.47 -12.43
CA ILE A 246 4.66 -16.57 -12.88
C ILE A 246 3.67 -15.91 -11.92
N GLN A 247 4.12 -15.58 -10.71
CA GLN A 247 3.33 -14.89 -9.68
C GLN A 247 3.49 -13.37 -9.80
N PRO A 248 2.47 -12.57 -9.46
CA PRO A 248 2.61 -11.12 -9.47
C PRO A 248 3.52 -10.64 -8.34
N LEU A 249 4.21 -9.53 -8.59
CA LEU A 249 5.08 -8.82 -7.64
C LEU A 249 4.34 -7.64 -7.01
N THR A 250 4.52 -7.41 -5.71
CA THR A 250 3.96 -6.25 -5.01
C THR A 250 4.85 -5.79 -3.86
N SER A 251 4.64 -4.57 -3.40
CA SER A 251 5.07 -4.05 -2.09
C SER A 251 3.97 -3.09 -1.64
N ASP A 252 3.66 -3.06 -0.35
CA ASP A 252 2.55 -2.26 0.15
C ASP A 252 2.73 -0.76 -0.08
N VAL A 253 1.63 -0.09 -0.44
CA VAL A 253 1.56 1.37 -0.53
C VAL A 253 1.57 1.93 0.89
N PHE A 254 2.77 2.24 1.37
CA PHE A 254 3.04 2.66 2.73
C PHE A 254 4.14 3.72 2.78
N GLY A 255 4.22 4.43 3.91
CA GLY A 255 5.29 5.37 4.19
C GLY A 255 5.15 6.67 3.42
N SER A 256 6.28 7.25 3.03
CA SER A 256 6.33 8.53 2.33
C SER A 256 5.72 8.48 0.93
N MET A 257 5.41 9.66 0.38
CA MET A 257 5.01 9.79 -1.02
C MET A 257 6.03 9.18 -2.00
N ALA A 258 7.34 9.30 -1.71
CA ALA A 258 8.37 8.71 -2.55
C ALA A 258 8.29 7.17 -2.54
N MET A 259 8.02 6.56 -1.39
CA MET A 259 7.86 5.12 -1.27
C MET A 259 6.55 4.65 -1.92
N GLN A 260 5.43 5.32 -1.64
CA GLN A 260 4.14 5.03 -2.28
C GLN A 260 4.24 5.09 -3.81
N ARG A 261 5.07 6.01 -4.35
CA ARG A 261 5.41 6.07 -5.78
C ARG A 261 6.06 4.81 -6.30
N VAL A 262 7.11 4.35 -5.63
CA VAL A 262 7.78 3.10 -5.99
C VAL A 262 6.80 1.93 -5.95
N ALA A 263 5.97 1.82 -4.90
CA ALA A 263 5.00 0.74 -4.75
C ALA A 263 3.95 0.74 -5.87
N LEU A 264 3.30 1.88 -6.14
CA LEU A 264 2.28 1.98 -7.18
C LEU A 264 2.83 1.85 -8.60
N ASP A 265 4.06 2.32 -8.87
CA ASP A 265 4.64 2.27 -10.22
C ASP A 265 5.17 0.88 -10.59
N ARG A 266 5.65 0.11 -9.61
CA ARG A 266 6.35 -1.15 -9.86
C ARG A 266 5.52 -2.41 -9.58
N SER A 267 4.48 -2.32 -8.75
CA SER A 267 3.70 -3.51 -8.38
C SER A 267 2.73 -3.98 -9.47
N ASP A 268 2.65 -5.29 -9.69
CA ASP A 268 1.70 -5.93 -10.63
C ASP A 268 0.27 -5.93 -10.09
N ILE A 269 0.09 -5.82 -8.79
CA ILE A 269 -1.18 -5.59 -8.12
C ILE A 269 -0.95 -4.53 -7.03
N VAL A 270 -1.99 -3.98 -6.44
CA VAL A 270 -1.84 -3.01 -5.35
C VAL A 270 -2.06 -3.74 -4.02
N THR A 271 -1.08 -3.65 -3.13
CA THR A 271 -1.24 -4.00 -1.72
C THR A 271 -1.15 -2.76 -0.85
N PHE A 272 -1.84 -2.76 0.29
CA PHE A 272 -1.83 -1.66 1.24
C PHE A 272 -2.25 -2.16 2.63
N HIS A 273 -1.95 -1.38 3.67
CA HIS A 273 -2.43 -1.63 5.03
C HIS A 273 -3.43 -0.56 5.45
N ASN A 274 -4.44 -0.96 6.23
CA ASN A 274 -5.34 -0.01 6.87
C ASN A 274 -5.92 -0.58 8.15
N TYR A 275 -5.65 0.11 9.25
CA TYR A 275 -6.03 -0.28 10.60
C TYR A 275 -7.05 0.70 11.21
N ASP A 276 -7.78 1.42 10.36
CA ASP A 276 -8.64 2.54 10.71
C ASP A 276 -10.12 2.23 10.51
N PRO A 277 -11.04 3.12 10.94
CA PRO A 277 -12.48 2.96 10.77
C PRO A 277 -12.89 2.74 9.29
N PRO A 278 -14.07 2.16 9.02
CA PRO A 278 -14.48 1.75 7.67
C PRO A 278 -14.55 2.91 6.66
N GLU A 279 -14.77 4.14 7.11
CA GLU A 279 -14.77 5.33 6.26
C GLU A 279 -13.36 5.63 5.72
N SER A 280 -12.33 5.51 6.58
CA SER A 280 -10.93 5.65 6.17
C SER A 280 -10.53 4.52 5.23
N LEU A 281 -10.90 3.28 5.55
CA LEU A 281 -10.66 2.13 4.71
C LEU A 281 -11.28 2.33 3.31
N LYS A 282 -12.53 2.77 3.26
CA LYS A 282 -13.24 3.01 2.00
C LYS A 282 -12.59 4.12 1.18
N ALA A 283 -12.25 5.25 1.81
CA ALA A 283 -11.56 6.35 1.13
C ALA A 283 -10.21 5.91 0.53
N ASN A 284 -9.42 5.15 1.28
CA ASN A 284 -8.15 4.62 0.79
C ASN A 284 -8.36 3.65 -0.40
N ILE A 285 -9.36 2.77 -0.32
CA ILE A 285 -9.69 1.87 -1.45
C ILE A 285 -10.13 2.67 -2.69
N GLU A 286 -10.95 3.71 -2.53
CA GLU A 286 -11.42 4.55 -3.64
C GLU A 286 -10.26 5.27 -4.33
N GLU A 287 -9.27 5.74 -3.57
CA GLU A 287 -8.04 6.34 -4.11
C GLU A 287 -7.17 5.30 -4.83
N LEU A 288 -6.88 4.16 -4.20
CA LEU A 288 -6.04 3.11 -4.79
C LEU A 288 -6.67 2.48 -6.03
N LYS A 289 -8.00 2.51 -6.17
CA LYS A 289 -8.71 2.08 -7.39
C LYS A 289 -8.31 2.89 -8.61
N LEU A 290 -7.82 4.11 -8.43
CA LEU A 290 -7.36 4.94 -9.53
C LEU A 290 -6.15 4.33 -10.25
N ALA A 291 -5.36 3.50 -9.58
CA ALA A 291 -4.26 2.75 -10.20
C ALA A 291 -4.74 1.70 -11.23
N GLY A 292 -6.04 1.39 -11.29
CA GLY A 292 -6.62 0.51 -12.30
C GLY A 292 -6.24 -0.97 -12.16
N ARG A 293 -5.74 -1.38 -10.99
CA ARG A 293 -5.25 -2.74 -10.70
C ARG A 293 -6.06 -3.43 -9.60
N PRO A 294 -6.01 -4.78 -9.52
CA PRO A 294 -6.53 -5.49 -8.37
C PRO A 294 -5.90 -5.01 -7.08
N ILE A 295 -6.70 -4.95 -6.01
CA ILE A 295 -6.28 -4.45 -4.69
C ILE A 295 -6.46 -5.56 -3.65
N ILE A 296 -5.47 -5.70 -2.77
CA ILE A 296 -5.54 -6.52 -1.56
C ILE A 296 -5.11 -5.66 -0.37
N CYS A 297 -5.92 -5.61 0.67
CA CYS A 297 -5.46 -5.11 1.97
C CYS A 297 -4.67 -6.23 2.65
N SER A 298 -3.34 -6.11 2.68
CA SER A 298 -2.43 -7.15 3.18
C SER A 298 -2.32 -7.18 4.71
N GLU A 299 -2.72 -6.08 5.37
CA GLU A 299 -2.87 -6.02 6.81
C GLU A 299 -4.00 -5.06 7.22
N TRP A 300 -4.87 -5.54 8.11
CA TRP A 300 -5.92 -4.78 8.78
C TRP A 300 -6.28 -5.47 10.10
N LEU A 301 -7.34 -4.99 10.75
CA LEU A 301 -7.85 -5.42 12.06
C LEU A 301 -7.07 -4.77 13.20
N ASN A 302 -7.65 -3.70 13.72
CA ASN A 302 -7.24 -3.05 14.95
C ASN A 302 -8.51 -2.61 15.67
N ARG A 303 -9.03 -3.47 16.54
CA ARG A 303 -10.34 -3.25 17.17
C ARG A 303 -10.37 -1.98 18.02
N SER A 304 -9.24 -1.57 18.60
CA SER A 304 -9.10 -0.33 19.38
C SER A 304 -9.23 0.93 18.53
N ARG A 305 -8.99 0.84 17.22
CA ARG A 305 -9.17 1.92 16.22
C ARG A 305 -10.46 1.78 15.40
N GLN A 306 -11.41 0.95 15.85
CA GLN A 306 -12.67 0.65 15.15
C GLN A 306 -12.52 -0.06 13.80
N SER A 307 -11.31 -0.52 13.46
CA SER A 307 -11.08 -1.49 12.39
C SER A 307 -11.45 -2.88 12.92
N THR A 308 -12.71 -3.24 12.78
CA THR A 308 -13.30 -4.50 13.28
C THR A 308 -13.84 -5.33 12.12
N VAL A 309 -14.00 -6.64 12.32
CA VAL A 309 -14.57 -7.52 11.28
C VAL A 309 -15.98 -7.05 10.85
N PRO A 310 -16.92 -6.67 11.75
CA PRO A 310 -18.24 -6.16 11.36
C PRO A 310 -18.22 -4.93 10.48
N ASN A 311 -17.24 -4.04 10.68
CA ASN A 311 -17.20 -2.75 9.99
C ASN A 311 -16.41 -2.83 8.68
N ALA A 312 -15.30 -3.58 8.65
CA ALA A 312 -14.41 -3.64 7.50
C ALA A 312 -14.86 -4.63 6.42
N MET A 313 -15.41 -5.80 6.79
CA MET A 313 -15.78 -6.85 5.83
C MET A 313 -16.82 -6.40 4.78
N PRO A 314 -17.86 -5.63 5.12
CA PRO A 314 -18.78 -5.09 4.12
C PRO A 314 -18.09 -4.19 3.09
N VAL A 315 -17.06 -3.43 3.50
CA VAL A 315 -16.27 -2.59 2.58
C VAL A 315 -15.48 -3.47 1.61
N PHE A 316 -14.70 -4.43 2.12
CA PHE A 316 -13.88 -5.28 1.25
C PHE A 316 -14.70 -6.08 0.22
N THR A 317 -15.83 -6.66 0.64
CA THR A 317 -16.69 -7.47 -0.23
C THR A 317 -17.41 -6.62 -1.27
N SER A 318 -17.99 -5.47 -0.88
CA SER A 318 -18.66 -4.57 -1.83
C SER A 318 -17.71 -3.96 -2.87
N GLU A 319 -16.46 -3.71 -2.47
CA GLU A 319 -15.44 -3.12 -3.32
C GLU A 319 -14.59 -4.15 -4.09
N ASN A 320 -14.81 -5.46 -3.86
CA ASN A 320 -14.03 -6.60 -4.37
C ASN A 320 -12.51 -6.51 -4.10
N VAL A 321 -12.16 -6.08 -2.89
CA VAL A 321 -10.78 -5.99 -2.40
C VAL A 321 -10.45 -7.21 -1.57
N GLY A 322 -9.29 -7.85 -1.78
CA GLY A 322 -8.86 -8.98 -0.95
C GLY A 322 -8.54 -8.53 0.47
N ALA A 323 -8.75 -9.40 1.47
CA ALA A 323 -8.64 -9.03 2.88
C ALA A 323 -7.76 -10.01 3.67
N ILE A 324 -6.57 -9.56 4.09
CA ILE A 324 -5.63 -10.32 4.92
C ILE A 324 -5.48 -9.58 6.26
N HIS A 325 -6.03 -10.14 7.33
CA HIS A 325 -5.96 -9.50 8.65
C HIS A 325 -4.63 -9.78 9.35
N TRP A 326 -4.24 -8.93 10.28
CA TRP A 326 -3.11 -9.19 11.16
C TRP A 326 -3.54 -10.07 12.35
N GLY A 327 -2.73 -11.08 12.69
CA GLY A 327 -3.00 -12.06 13.74
C GLY A 327 -3.98 -13.17 13.33
N TYR A 328 -3.95 -14.30 14.02
CA TYR A 328 -4.94 -15.37 13.85
C TYR A 328 -5.15 -16.11 15.18
N ILE A 329 -4.11 -16.74 15.68
CA ILE A 329 -4.09 -17.38 17.00
C ILE A 329 -3.08 -16.63 17.86
N ASN A 330 -3.57 -16.06 18.96
CA ASN A 330 -2.70 -15.42 19.94
C ASN A 330 -1.68 -16.43 20.46
N GLY A 331 -0.45 -16.00 20.69
CA GLY A 331 0.65 -16.85 21.14
C GLY A 331 1.81 -16.01 21.64
N ARG A 332 3.03 -16.54 21.49
CA ARG A 332 4.27 -15.91 21.98
C ARG A 332 4.51 -14.49 21.43
N THR A 333 3.97 -14.16 20.27
CA THR A 333 4.08 -12.80 19.68
C THR A 333 3.20 -11.76 20.40
N GLN A 334 2.17 -12.17 21.15
CA GLN A 334 1.31 -11.28 21.96
C GLN A 334 0.57 -10.19 21.17
N THR A 335 0.11 -10.51 19.96
CA THR A 335 -0.63 -9.58 19.07
C THR A 335 -2.05 -9.25 19.55
N ASN A 336 -2.52 -9.86 20.64
CA ASN A 336 -3.71 -9.43 21.33
C ASN A 336 -3.53 -8.06 22.02
N PHE A 337 -2.30 -7.69 22.39
CA PHE A 337 -2.01 -6.42 23.04
C PHE A 337 -2.06 -5.24 22.07
N PRO A 338 -2.32 -4.01 22.56
CA PRO A 338 -2.20 -2.83 21.73
C PRO A 338 -0.75 -2.55 21.32
N TRP A 339 -0.56 -1.93 20.15
CA TRP A 339 0.74 -1.40 19.77
C TRP A 339 1.32 -0.48 20.85
N GLY A 340 2.61 -0.65 21.12
CA GLY A 340 3.31 0.10 22.17
C GLY A 340 3.13 -0.45 23.58
N SER A 341 2.30 -1.49 23.81
CA SER A 341 2.20 -2.16 25.11
C SER A 341 3.56 -2.70 25.57
N LYS A 342 3.86 -2.57 26.86
CA LYS A 342 5.15 -2.90 27.49
C LYS A 342 5.00 -3.99 28.55
N ALA A 343 6.15 -4.47 29.04
CA ALA A 343 6.23 -5.49 30.09
C ALA A 343 5.28 -5.22 31.26
N GLY A 344 4.60 -6.27 31.73
CA GLY A 344 3.73 -6.24 32.90
C GLY A 344 2.32 -5.69 32.66
N MET A 345 2.00 -5.25 31.44
CA MET A 345 0.64 -4.80 31.12
C MET A 345 -0.36 -5.97 31.22
N PRO A 346 -1.54 -5.76 31.85
CA PRO A 346 -2.56 -6.80 31.93
C PRO A 346 -3.17 -7.05 30.55
N SER A 347 -3.64 -8.28 30.31
CA SER A 347 -4.35 -8.63 29.07
C SER A 347 -5.46 -7.61 28.80
N PRO A 348 -5.54 -7.03 27.59
CA PRO A 348 -6.52 -5.99 27.30
C PRO A 348 -7.93 -6.59 27.25
N LYS A 349 -8.92 -5.75 27.59
CA LYS A 349 -10.35 -6.10 27.47
C LYS A 349 -10.78 -6.28 26.02
N ILE A 350 -10.20 -5.46 25.13
CA ILE A 350 -10.41 -5.51 23.68
C ILE A 350 -9.09 -5.94 23.05
N TRP A 351 -9.09 -7.07 22.33
CA TRP A 351 -7.89 -7.55 21.65
C TRP A 351 -7.66 -6.77 20.37
N GLN A 352 -6.40 -6.42 20.08
CA GLN A 352 -6.09 -5.66 18.87
C GLN A 352 -6.33 -6.50 17.60
N HIS A 353 -5.71 -7.68 17.53
CA HIS A 353 -5.60 -8.45 16.29
C HIS A 353 -6.24 -9.85 16.36
N ASP A 354 -5.71 -10.77 17.18
CA ASP A 354 -5.99 -12.21 17.06
C ASP A 354 -7.46 -12.61 17.12
N LEU A 355 -7.80 -13.68 16.39
CA LEU A 355 -9.14 -14.26 16.31
C LEU A 355 -9.36 -15.42 17.27
N TYR A 356 -8.28 -16.06 17.75
CA TYR A 356 -8.34 -17.21 18.65
C TYR A 356 -7.45 -17.02 19.86
N ARG A 357 -7.96 -17.47 21.01
CA ARG A 357 -7.16 -17.64 22.22
C ARG A 357 -6.38 -18.95 22.12
N SER A 358 -5.12 -18.90 22.55
CA SER A 358 -4.38 -20.09 22.93
C SER A 358 -3.95 -19.97 24.39
N GLU A 359 -3.76 -21.12 25.03
CA GLU A 359 -3.05 -21.17 26.29
C GLU A 359 -1.56 -21.33 25.97
N TYR A 360 -0.74 -20.38 26.40
CA TYR A 360 0.70 -20.54 26.47
C TYR A 360 1.16 -20.22 27.89
N THR A 361 2.04 -21.04 28.45
CA THR A 361 2.61 -20.86 29.79
C THR A 361 3.93 -20.15 29.63
N VAL A 362 4.07 -18.90 30.08
CA VAL A 362 5.38 -18.23 30.01
C VAL A 362 6.29 -18.83 31.08
N GLU A 363 7.30 -19.60 30.68
CA GLU A 363 8.40 -19.94 31.60
C GLU A 363 9.21 -18.67 31.88
N THR A 364 9.32 -18.30 33.16
CA THR A 364 10.16 -17.18 33.58
C THR A 364 11.62 -17.55 33.43
N ILE A 365 12.27 -17.03 32.39
CA ILE A 365 13.73 -16.95 32.27
C ILE A 365 14.16 -15.55 32.77
N PRO A 366 15.29 -15.39 33.49
CA PRO A 366 15.75 -14.09 33.97
C PRO A 366 15.83 -13.03 32.85
N GLU A 367 15.57 -11.77 33.20
CA GLU A 367 15.55 -10.64 32.26
C GLU A 367 16.80 -10.60 31.36
N GLY A 368 16.58 -10.48 30.05
CA GLY A 368 17.66 -10.37 29.05
C GLY A 368 18.25 -11.69 28.54
N GLY A 369 17.70 -12.84 28.95
CA GLY A 369 18.15 -14.15 28.48
C GLY A 369 17.65 -14.51 27.07
N TYR A 370 18.52 -15.15 26.28
CA TYR A 370 18.12 -16.01 25.16
C TYR A 370 17.84 -17.41 25.71
N GLY A 371 16.75 -18.05 25.31
CA GLY A 371 16.45 -19.38 25.83
C GLY A 371 15.27 -20.06 25.16
N PHE A 372 15.17 -21.37 25.41
CA PHE A 372 13.99 -22.16 25.08
C PHE A 372 12.87 -21.76 26.03
N GLY A 373 11.88 -21.01 25.57
CA GLY A 373 10.57 -21.08 26.22
C GLY A 373 9.89 -22.35 25.72
N THR A 374 9.70 -23.35 26.58
CA THR A 374 8.86 -24.54 26.28
C THR A 374 7.36 -24.26 26.43
N ASP A 375 7.00 -22.97 26.40
CA ASP A 375 5.72 -22.35 26.71
C ASP A 375 4.47 -22.82 25.95
N TYR A 376 4.64 -23.72 24.98
CA TYR A 376 3.53 -24.29 24.25
C TYR A 376 2.91 -25.43 25.05
N ASN A 377 1.67 -25.27 25.50
CA ASN A 377 0.88 -26.39 26.01
C ASN A 377 0.35 -27.22 24.82
N PRO A 378 0.96 -28.38 24.48
CA PRO A 378 0.47 -29.22 23.38
C PRO A 378 -0.90 -29.83 23.65
N ASN A 379 -1.37 -29.76 24.90
CA ASN A 379 -2.66 -30.25 25.37
C ASN A 379 -3.69 -29.13 25.56
N ALA A 380 -3.45 -27.90 25.06
CA ALA A 380 -4.47 -26.85 25.01
C ALA A 380 -5.59 -27.28 24.05
N ALA A 381 -6.45 -28.19 24.53
CA ALA A 381 -7.41 -28.97 23.75
C ALA A 381 -8.55 -28.12 23.17
N LYS A 382 -8.63 -26.82 23.50
CA LYS A 382 -9.66 -25.90 23.02
C LYS A 382 -9.08 -24.52 22.75
N ARG A 383 -8.73 -24.25 21.49
CA ARG A 383 -8.64 -22.87 21.01
C ARG A 383 -10.05 -22.30 20.94
N THR A 384 -10.28 -21.19 21.63
CA THR A 384 -11.58 -20.54 21.68
C THR A 384 -11.53 -19.28 20.83
N ALA A 385 -12.55 -19.06 20.00
CA ALA A 385 -12.65 -17.82 19.25
C ALA A 385 -12.69 -16.62 20.22
N TYR A 386 -11.94 -15.56 19.90
CA TYR A 386 -12.01 -14.27 20.57
C TYR A 386 -13.46 -13.80 20.62
N ASP A 387 -14.07 -13.78 19.43
CA ASP A 387 -15.49 -13.52 19.16
C ASP A 387 -16.00 -14.50 18.09
N PRO A 388 -16.88 -15.46 18.45
CA PRO A 388 -17.48 -16.40 17.49
C PRO A 388 -18.28 -15.74 16.36
N ALA A 389 -18.84 -14.54 16.58
CA ALA A 389 -19.60 -13.83 15.56
C ALA A 389 -18.69 -13.31 14.44
N GLU A 390 -17.46 -12.89 14.76
CA GLU A 390 -16.47 -12.50 13.76
C GLU A 390 -16.08 -13.70 12.87
N ILE A 391 -15.87 -14.88 13.47
CA ILE A 391 -15.60 -16.13 12.71
C ILE A 391 -16.77 -16.49 11.79
N ALA A 392 -18.00 -16.42 12.30
CA ALA A 392 -19.19 -16.70 11.50
C ALA A 392 -19.32 -15.74 10.32
N MET A 393 -18.95 -14.47 10.51
CA MET A 393 -18.98 -13.46 9.46
C MET A 393 -17.90 -13.66 8.39
N PHE A 394 -16.68 -14.07 8.77
CA PHE A 394 -15.67 -14.49 7.79
C PHE A 394 -16.22 -15.63 6.92
N LYS A 395 -16.73 -16.70 7.53
CA LYS A 395 -17.33 -17.84 6.84
C LYS A 395 -18.43 -17.41 5.87
N ALA A 396 -19.36 -16.57 6.34
CA ALA A 396 -20.47 -16.11 5.54
C ALA A 396 -20.01 -15.26 4.34
N ASN A 397 -19.11 -14.29 4.55
CA ASN A 397 -18.62 -13.43 3.48
C ASN A 397 -17.80 -14.19 2.44
N ILE A 398 -16.91 -15.10 2.87
CA ILE A 398 -16.13 -15.94 1.96
C ILE A 398 -17.07 -16.83 1.13
N ALA A 399 -18.04 -17.48 1.77
CA ALA A 399 -19.02 -18.32 1.07
C ALA A 399 -19.89 -17.51 0.10
N ASN A 400 -20.27 -16.28 0.45
CA ASN A 400 -21.04 -15.39 -0.41
C ASN A 400 -20.22 -14.92 -1.61
N MET A 401 -18.95 -14.55 -1.41
CA MET A 401 -18.05 -14.15 -2.50
C MET A 401 -17.68 -15.30 -3.44
N ALA A 402 -17.88 -16.55 -3.02
CA ALA A 402 -17.77 -17.73 -3.87
C ALA A 402 -19.05 -18.00 -4.71
N LYS A 403 -20.19 -17.41 -4.36
CA LYS A 403 -21.47 -17.58 -5.07
C LYS A 403 -21.62 -16.51 -6.15
N GLY A 404 -21.29 -16.89 -7.39
CA GLY A 404 -21.52 -16.04 -8.56
C GLY A 404 -20.32 -15.15 -8.93
N PRO A 405 -20.47 -14.33 -9.98
CA PRO A 405 -19.39 -13.43 -10.38
C PRO A 405 -19.14 -12.42 -9.26
N ARG A 406 -17.87 -12.28 -8.85
CA ARG A 406 -17.47 -11.23 -7.93
C ARG A 406 -17.83 -9.85 -8.50
N PRO A 407 -18.09 -8.84 -7.65
CA PRO A 407 -18.29 -7.47 -8.15
C PRO A 407 -17.15 -7.13 -9.11
N SER A 408 -17.48 -6.57 -10.27
CA SER A 408 -16.55 -6.34 -11.38
C SER A 408 -15.49 -5.30 -11.03
N GLY A 409 -14.47 -5.68 -10.24
CA GLY A 409 -13.34 -4.82 -9.85
C GLY A 409 -13.77 -3.39 -9.46
N PRO A 410 -12.94 -2.35 -9.68
CA PRO A 410 -13.47 -1.00 -9.77
C PRO A 410 -14.54 -1.00 -10.86
N LYS A 411 -15.74 -0.53 -10.51
CA LYS A 411 -16.83 -0.26 -11.45
C LYS A 411 -16.47 0.80 -12.50
N GLN A 412 -15.21 1.23 -12.59
CA GLN A 412 -14.70 2.28 -13.45
C GLN A 412 -13.74 1.71 -14.48
N GLY A 413 -13.97 2.03 -15.74
CA GLY A 413 -13.02 1.91 -16.82
C GLY A 413 -12.44 3.28 -17.15
N TRP A 414 -11.12 3.36 -17.25
CA TRP A 414 -10.45 4.57 -17.74
C TRP A 414 -10.68 4.72 -19.25
N LEU A 415 -11.34 5.79 -19.67
CA LEU A 415 -11.24 6.31 -21.04
C LEU A 415 -9.92 7.06 -21.23
N LEU A 416 -9.54 7.78 -20.16
CA LEU A 416 -8.31 8.54 -20.05
C LEU A 416 -7.77 8.29 -18.64
N PRO A 417 -6.72 7.46 -18.45
CA PRO A 417 -6.15 7.19 -17.13
C PRO A 417 -5.45 8.41 -16.54
N THR A 418 -5.41 8.53 -15.21
CA THR A 418 -4.56 9.50 -14.50
C THR A 418 -3.11 9.03 -14.42
N ALA A 419 -2.22 9.89 -13.91
CA ALA A 419 -0.82 9.58 -13.65
C ALA A 419 -0.62 8.40 -12.67
N LEU A 420 -1.62 8.09 -11.83
CA LEU A 420 -1.57 7.00 -10.85
C LEU A 420 -1.60 5.59 -11.46
N VAL A 421 -2.06 5.43 -12.71
CA VAL A 421 -2.10 4.10 -13.35
C VAL A 421 -0.68 3.56 -13.59
N GLY A 422 0.28 4.45 -13.87
CA GLY A 422 1.70 4.11 -13.91
C GLY A 422 2.12 3.05 -14.93
N ASP A 423 1.35 2.88 -16.01
CA ASP A 423 1.61 1.94 -17.11
C ASP A 423 2.06 2.63 -18.41
N GLY A 424 2.10 3.96 -18.42
CA GLY A 424 2.54 4.75 -19.56
C GLY A 424 1.44 4.98 -20.58
N ALA A 425 0.23 4.49 -20.31
CA ALA A 425 -0.92 4.73 -21.16
C ALA A 425 -1.45 6.16 -21.03
N ASN A 426 -0.91 7.00 -20.15
CA ASN A 426 -1.33 8.39 -19.96
C ASN A 426 -0.50 9.43 -20.76
N ILE A 427 -0.32 9.25 -22.07
CA ILE A 427 0.46 10.19 -22.91
C ILE A 427 -0.43 11.32 -23.43
N TRP A 428 0.02 12.56 -23.24
CA TRP A 428 -0.58 13.80 -23.73
C TRP A 428 0.31 14.49 -24.74
N ARG A 429 -0.29 15.24 -25.67
CA ARG A 429 0.40 16.31 -26.40
C ARG A 429 0.34 17.59 -25.58
N TYR A 430 1.43 18.35 -25.52
CA TYR A 430 1.47 19.58 -24.76
C TYR A 430 2.34 20.70 -25.37
N THR A 431 1.99 21.93 -25.04
CA THR A 431 2.78 23.14 -25.28
C THR A 431 2.74 24.04 -24.05
N THR A 432 3.78 24.85 -23.87
CA THR A 432 3.88 25.90 -22.85
C THR A 432 3.86 27.29 -23.47
N THR A 433 3.48 27.38 -24.74
CA THR A 433 3.34 28.62 -25.50
C THR A 433 1.91 28.69 -26.03
N GLU A 434 1.31 29.88 -25.93
CA GLU A 434 -0.05 30.18 -26.38
C GLU A 434 -0.31 29.60 -27.79
N PRO A 435 -1.20 28.61 -27.92
CA PRO A 435 -1.42 27.90 -29.18
C PRO A 435 -2.34 28.63 -30.17
N GLY A 436 -2.89 29.78 -29.77
CA GLY A 436 -3.86 30.55 -30.56
C GLY A 436 -5.31 30.09 -30.38
N ALA A 437 -6.21 30.74 -31.11
CA ALA A 437 -7.65 30.49 -30.99
C ALA A 437 -8.05 29.05 -31.39
N ASN A 438 -9.12 28.54 -30.78
CA ASN A 438 -9.70 27.22 -31.08
C ASN A 438 -8.77 26.02 -30.82
N TRP A 439 -7.70 26.21 -30.04
CA TRP A 439 -6.78 25.13 -29.65
C TRP A 439 -7.45 23.98 -28.90
N ASN A 440 -8.64 24.17 -28.33
CA ASN A 440 -9.41 23.15 -27.62
C ASN A 440 -10.40 22.37 -28.53
N ALA A 441 -10.52 22.77 -29.80
CA ALA A 441 -11.44 22.17 -30.76
C ALA A 441 -10.95 20.81 -31.28
N ALA A 442 -11.88 19.97 -31.71
CA ALA A 442 -11.58 18.60 -32.15
C ALA A 442 -10.70 18.51 -33.42
N ASN A 443 -10.70 19.55 -34.25
CA ASN A 443 -9.98 19.64 -35.53
C ASN A 443 -8.68 20.44 -35.47
N PHE A 444 -8.29 20.96 -34.29
CA PHE A 444 -7.03 21.68 -34.14
C PHE A 444 -5.83 20.75 -34.39
N ASN A 445 -4.83 21.24 -35.13
CA ASN A 445 -3.61 20.50 -35.43
C ASN A 445 -2.54 20.74 -34.36
N ASP A 446 -2.35 19.76 -33.49
CA ASP A 446 -1.36 19.76 -32.40
C ASP A 446 -0.14 18.87 -32.73
N SER A 447 0.07 18.48 -33.99
CA SER A 447 1.17 17.57 -34.37
C SER A 447 2.58 18.09 -34.06
N ALA A 448 2.75 19.41 -33.95
CA ALA A 448 4.01 20.05 -33.58
C ALA A 448 4.23 20.15 -32.06
N TRP A 449 3.25 19.77 -31.24
CA TRP A 449 3.36 19.83 -29.79
C TRP A 449 4.27 18.71 -29.27
N LYS A 450 4.86 18.95 -28.09
CA LYS A 450 5.65 17.94 -27.39
C LYS A 450 4.73 16.83 -26.88
N THR A 451 5.31 15.70 -26.47
CA THR A 451 4.57 14.63 -25.80
C THR A 451 5.12 14.40 -24.41
N GLY A 452 4.24 14.07 -23.46
CA GLY A 452 4.60 13.83 -22.06
C GLY A 452 3.58 12.91 -21.39
N VAL A 453 4.00 12.20 -20.34
CA VAL A 453 3.09 11.41 -19.51
C VAL A 453 2.37 12.36 -18.54
N GLY A 454 1.07 12.16 -18.34
CA GLY A 454 0.26 12.96 -17.42
C GLY A 454 0.79 12.97 -15.99
N GLY A 455 0.37 13.97 -15.21
CA GLY A 455 1.10 14.45 -14.04
C GLY A 455 2.14 15.49 -14.46
N PHE A 456 1.68 16.64 -14.96
CA PHE A 456 2.57 17.73 -15.39
C PHE A 456 2.85 18.66 -14.23
N GLY A 457 4.12 18.96 -13.95
CA GLY A 457 4.52 19.90 -12.91
C GLY A 457 5.67 19.39 -12.07
N SER A 458 5.70 19.82 -10.81
CA SER A 458 6.76 19.47 -9.86
C SER A 458 6.14 19.12 -8.50
N ASP A 459 6.36 19.95 -7.48
CA ASP A 459 5.94 19.69 -6.11
C ASP A 459 4.60 20.38 -5.82
N ALA A 460 3.56 19.56 -5.71
CA ALA A 460 2.31 19.91 -5.03
C ALA A 460 1.91 18.79 -4.05
N PRO A 461 1.07 19.05 -3.04
CA PRO A 461 0.63 18.03 -2.10
C PRO A 461 0.06 16.80 -2.83
N ASN A 462 0.53 15.60 -2.48
CA ASN A 462 0.19 14.30 -3.10
C ASN A 462 0.23 14.28 -4.65
N SER A 463 1.03 15.16 -5.26
CA SER A 463 1.24 15.18 -6.71
C SER A 463 1.98 13.93 -7.19
N TRP A 464 1.88 13.66 -8.48
CA TRP A 464 2.56 12.54 -9.13
C TRP A 464 3.23 12.98 -10.44
N PRO A 465 4.20 13.91 -10.38
CA PRO A 465 4.82 14.47 -11.57
C PRO A 465 5.55 13.39 -12.37
N ARG A 466 5.19 13.28 -13.65
CA ARG A 466 5.86 12.42 -14.64
C ARG A 466 6.39 13.20 -15.83
N THR A 467 5.92 14.44 -16.03
CA THR A 467 6.47 15.37 -17.01
C THR A 467 6.70 16.72 -16.36
N ASP A 468 7.91 17.25 -16.51
CA ASP A 468 8.25 18.54 -15.96
C ASP A 468 7.48 19.67 -16.68
N TRP A 469 6.93 20.58 -15.88
CA TRP A 469 6.33 21.84 -16.33
C TRP A 469 6.67 22.93 -15.32
N SER A 470 7.17 24.07 -15.81
CA SER A 470 7.68 25.18 -14.97
C SER A 470 7.29 26.59 -15.45
N SER A 471 6.46 26.71 -16.49
CA SER A 471 6.00 28.00 -17.04
C SER A 471 4.66 28.41 -16.46
N ASP A 472 4.23 29.65 -16.67
CA ASP A 472 2.93 30.14 -16.17
C ASP A 472 1.75 29.39 -16.77
N ASP A 473 1.82 29.01 -18.05
CA ASP A 473 0.75 28.27 -18.71
C ASP A 473 1.23 26.95 -19.31
N ILE A 474 0.33 25.97 -19.29
CA ILE A 474 0.43 24.74 -20.07
C ILE A 474 -0.91 24.44 -20.75
N TRP A 475 -0.81 23.97 -21.98
CA TRP A 475 -1.93 23.46 -22.76
C TRP A 475 -1.68 22.00 -23.09
N LEU A 476 -2.65 21.15 -22.77
CA LEU A 476 -2.63 19.70 -22.99
C LEU A 476 -3.74 19.32 -23.95
N ARG A 477 -3.48 18.34 -24.81
CA ARG A 477 -4.47 17.71 -25.69
C ARG A 477 -4.27 16.21 -25.74
N ARG A 478 -5.40 15.49 -25.72
CA ARG A 478 -5.42 14.04 -25.87
C ARG A 478 -6.68 13.58 -26.58
N GLU A 479 -6.51 12.59 -27.44
CA GLU A 479 -7.61 11.95 -28.16
C GLU A 479 -8.07 10.69 -27.42
N VAL A 480 -9.38 10.49 -27.38
CA VAL A 480 -10.01 9.24 -26.92
C VAL A 480 -11.05 8.79 -27.95
N THR A 481 -11.15 7.48 -28.16
CA THR A 481 -12.13 6.90 -29.10
C THR A 481 -13.20 6.14 -28.33
N LEU A 482 -14.46 6.41 -28.64
CA LEU A 482 -15.62 5.81 -28.00
C LEU A 482 -16.44 4.99 -29.00
N GLU A 483 -16.83 3.77 -28.63
CA GLU A 483 -17.82 3.02 -29.42
C GLU A 483 -19.21 3.65 -29.29
N LYS A 484 -19.56 4.06 -28.06
CA LYS A 484 -20.81 4.76 -27.73
C LYS A 484 -20.57 5.77 -26.60
N VAL A 485 -21.43 6.78 -26.51
CA VAL A 485 -21.40 7.73 -25.40
C VAL A 485 -21.85 7.01 -24.12
N PRO A 486 -21.08 7.10 -23.02
CA PRO A 486 -21.44 6.47 -21.76
C PRO A 486 -22.63 7.19 -21.10
N ALA A 487 -23.44 6.45 -20.34
CA ALA A 487 -24.55 7.05 -19.59
C ALA A 487 -24.08 7.96 -18.45
N GLN A 488 -22.88 7.70 -17.92
CA GLN A 488 -22.24 8.47 -16.88
C GLN A 488 -20.73 8.49 -17.13
N ALA A 489 -20.07 9.56 -16.75
CA ALA A 489 -18.62 9.67 -16.76
C ALA A 489 -18.18 10.55 -15.59
N THR A 490 -16.98 10.29 -15.08
CA THR A 490 -16.40 11.05 -13.98
C THR A 490 -15.04 11.57 -14.39
N LEU A 491 -14.90 12.90 -14.36
CA LEU A 491 -13.65 13.60 -14.55
C LEU A 491 -12.87 13.57 -13.23
N TYR A 492 -11.61 13.16 -13.30
CA TYR A 492 -10.66 13.23 -12.21
C TYR A 492 -9.69 14.37 -12.49
N VAL A 493 -9.57 15.33 -11.57
CA VAL A 493 -8.69 16.49 -11.72
C VAL A 493 -7.88 16.69 -10.45
N HIS A 494 -6.56 16.82 -10.59
CA HIS A 494 -5.67 17.27 -9.54
C HIS A 494 -4.88 18.44 -10.12
N TYR A 495 -5.00 19.61 -9.51
CA TYR A 495 -4.45 20.84 -10.04
C TYR A 495 -3.91 21.75 -8.95
N ASP A 496 -2.99 22.62 -9.35
CA ASP A 496 -2.57 23.81 -8.64
C ASP A 496 -2.93 25.04 -9.47
N GLU A 497 -3.73 25.93 -8.87
CA GLU A 497 -4.36 27.14 -9.40
C GLU A 497 -5.54 27.02 -10.38
N ALA A 498 -5.35 27.37 -11.65
CA ALA A 498 -6.47 27.69 -12.54
C ALA A 498 -6.57 26.71 -13.71
N PRO A 499 -7.16 25.51 -13.50
CA PRO A 499 -7.43 24.57 -14.57
C PRO A 499 -8.69 24.97 -15.36
N GLU A 500 -8.65 24.71 -16.66
CA GLU A 500 -9.80 24.69 -17.57
C GLU A 500 -9.75 23.38 -18.34
N VAL A 501 -10.81 22.57 -18.27
CA VAL A 501 -10.93 21.31 -18.98
C VAL A 501 -12.06 21.39 -20.00
N TYR A 502 -11.76 20.97 -21.22
CA TYR A 502 -12.66 21.00 -22.36
C TYR A 502 -12.85 19.60 -22.94
N ILE A 503 -14.06 19.32 -23.42
CA ILE A 503 -14.40 18.15 -24.23
C ILE A 503 -14.92 18.65 -25.57
N ASN A 504 -14.22 18.32 -26.65
CA ASN A 504 -14.56 18.75 -28.02
C ASN A 504 -14.82 20.26 -28.13
N GLY A 505 -14.05 21.08 -27.42
CA GLY A 505 -14.17 22.54 -27.38
C GLY A 505 -15.18 23.09 -26.38
N LYS A 506 -16.04 22.27 -25.76
CA LYS A 506 -16.95 22.71 -24.69
C LYS A 506 -16.22 22.70 -23.35
N LEU A 507 -16.23 23.82 -22.62
CA LEU A 507 -15.72 23.88 -21.25
C LEU A 507 -16.61 23.01 -20.35
N VAL A 508 -16.01 22.04 -19.65
CA VAL A 508 -16.73 21.11 -18.76
C VAL A 508 -16.32 21.26 -17.30
N PHE A 509 -15.16 21.84 -17.03
CA PHE A 509 -14.68 22.11 -15.68
C PHE A 509 -13.74 23.31 -15.68
N SER A 510 -13.86 24.15 -14.65
CA SER A 510 -12.90 25.20 -14.34
C SER A 510 -12.88 25.43 -12.84
N ALA A 511 -11.72 25.76 -12.29
CA ALA A 511 -11.60 26.07 -10.87
C ALA A 511 -10.55 27.14 -10.60
N LYS A 512 -10.43 27.50 -9.32
CA LYS A 512 -9.38 28.35 -8.76
C LYS A 512 -8.79 27.67 -7.52
N GLY A 513 -7.61 28.10 -7.11
CA GLY A 513 -6.91 27.55 -5.95
C GLY A 513 -6.31 26.17 -6.26
N TYR A 514 -5.98 25.38 -5.25
CA TYR A 514 -5.34 24.08 -5.45
C TYR A 514 -6.13 22.95 -4.79
N THR A 515 -5.76 21.73 -5.13
CA THR A 515 -6.28 20.52 -4.50
C THR A 515 -5.12 19.69 -3.97
N ASP A 516 -5.28 19.09 -2.80
CA ASP A 516 -4.25 18.17 -2.28
C ASP A 516 -4.32 16.76 -2.90
N ASN A 517 -5.41 16.42 -3.59
CA ASN A 517 -5.68 15.10 -4.14
C ASN A 517 -6.63 15.22 -5.35
N TYR A 518 -6.75 14.15 -6.14
CA TYR A 518 -7.74 14.10 -7.21
C TYR A 518 -9.16 14.38 -6.70
N LYS A 519 -9.86 15.28 -7.39
CA LYS A 519 -11.30 15.48 -7.22
C LYS A 519 -12.04 14.68 -8.29
N ALA A 520 -12.98 13.86 -7.84
CA ALA A 520 -13.91 13.16 -8.70
C ALA A 520 -15.11 14.08 -8.99
N ILE A 521 -15.26 14.49 -10.24
CA ILE A 521 -16.30 15.40 -10.74
C ILE A 521 -17.19 14.62 -11.71
N PRO A 522 -18.38 14.15 -11.29
CA PRO A 522 -19.35 13.57 -12.21
C PRO A 522 -19.72 14.56 -13.31
N LEU A 523 -19.65 14.16 -14.57
CA LEU A 523 -20.06 15.00 -15.69
C LEU A 523 -21.58 15.18 -15.67
N ASN A 524 -22.04 16.43 -15.72
CA ASN A 524 -23.46 16.73 -15.89
C ASN A 524 -23.94 16.39 -17.32
N ALA A 525 -25.25 16.44 -17.55
CA ALA A 525 -25.85 16.13 -18.85
C ALA A 525 -25.24 16.95 -20.01
N GLU A 526 -24.92 18.20 -19.72
CA GLU A 526 -24.34 19.13 -20.67
C GLU A 526 -22.89 18.80 -21.08
N ALA A 527 -22.07 18.35 -20.13
CA ALA A 527 -20.71 17.90 -20.37
C ALA A 527 -20.70 16.52 -21.06
N LEU A 528 -21.62 15.63 -20.67
CA LEU A 528 -21.81 14.34 -21.34
C LEU A 528 -22.23 14.52 -22.81
N ALA A 529 -23.10 15.48 -23.11
CA ALA A 529 -23.53 15.78 -24.47
C ALA A 529 -22.38 16.31 -25.37
N ALA A 530 -21.25 16.72 -24.80
CA ALA A 530 -20.06 17.07 -25.58
C ALA A 530 -19.33 15.84 -26.14
N LEU A 531 -19.51 14.66 -25.53
CA LEU A 531 -18.97 13.40 -26.03
C LEU A 531 -19.80 12.88 -27.21
N LYS A 532 -19.14 12.21 -28.15
CA LYS A 532 -19.76 11.57 -29.31
C LYS A 532 -19.16 10.19 -29.58
N PRO A 533 -19.86 9.30 -30.30
CA PRO A 533 -19.22 8.11 -30.86
C PRO A 533 -18.03 8.47 -31.76
N GLY A 534 -17.02 7.62 -31.79
CA GLY A 534 -15.76 7.85 -32.50
C GLY A 534 -14.79 8.74 -31.72
N LYS A 535 -14.01 9.55 -32.45
CA LYS A 535 -12.95 10.40 -31.90
C LYS A 535 -13.50 11.57 -31.10
N ASN A 536 -12.95 11.76 -29.90
CA ASN A 536 -13.15 12.90 -29.01
C ASN A 536 -11.80 13.49 -28.60
N VAL A 537 -11.78 14.79 -28.34
CA VAL A 537 -10.61 15.49 -27.81
C VAL A 537 -10.91 15.98 -26.41
N ILE A 538 -10.03 15.61 -25.48
CA ILE A 538 -9.94 16.20 -24.15
C ILE A 538 -8.80 17.21 -24.20
N ALA A 539 -9.09 18.45 -23.83
CA ALA A 539 -8.12 19.54 -23.84
C ALA A 539 -8.09 20.20 -22.46
N VAL A 540 -6.90 20.57 -22.00
CA VAL A 540 -6.70 21.15 -20.65
C VAL A 540 -5.81 22.36 -20.79
N ARG A 541 -6.19 23.46 -20.14
CA ARG A 541 -5.27 24.56 -19.84
C ARG A 541 -5.09 24.62 -18.34
N CYS A 542 -3.88 24.87 -17.88
CA CYS A 542 -3.66 25.24 -16.49
C CYS A 542 -2.78 26.48 -16.46
N HIS A 543 -3.26 27.52 -15.77
CA HIS A 543 -2.50 28.74 -15.52
C HIS A 543 -2.06 28.74 -14.05
N GLN A 544 -0.77 29.01 -13.85
CA GLN A 544 -0.06 29.03 -12.59
C GLN A 544 0.60 30.39 -12.39
N THR A 545 0.43 30.97 -11.21
CA THR A 545 1.00 32.24 -10.78
C THR A 545 1.95 32.07 -9.59
N THR A 546 1.61 31.24 -8.58
CA THR A 546 2.44 31.07 -7.40
C THR A 546 2.31 29.69 -6.72
N GLY A 547 3.14 29.42 -5.71
CA GLY A 547 3.08 28.16 -4.96
C GLY A 547 3.69 26.97 -5.69
N GLY A 548 3.07 25.80 -5.50
CA GLY A 548 3.45 24.55 -6.16
C GLY A 548 3.16 24.60 -7.65
N GLN A 549 3.13 23.45 -8.33
CA GLN A 549 2.73 23.40 -9.73
C GLN A 549 2.36 21.99 -10.12
N TYR A 550 1.09 21.77 -10.44
CA TYR A 550 0.64 20.46 -10.87
C TYR A 550 -0.64 20.53 -11.70
N ILE A 551 -0.74 19.69 -12.73
CA ILE A 551 -1.99 19.38 -13.40
C ILE A 551 -1.97 17.94 -13.88
N ASP A 552 -3.00 17.19 -13.49
CA ASP A 552 -3.34 15.92 -14.12
C ASP A 552 -4.84 15.75 -14.25
N VAL A 553 -5.25 15.09 -15.33
CA VAL A 553 -6.64 14.87 -15.68
C VAL A 553 -6.84 13.42 -16.08
N GLY A 554 -7.91 12.81 -15.57
CA GLY A 554 -8.41 11.50 -15.96
C GLY A 554 -9.89 11.57 -16.30
N LEU A 555 -10.37 10.64 -17.13
CA LEU A 555 -11.78 10.45 -17.44
C LEU A 555 -12.13 8.98 -17.32
N SER A 556 -13.04 8.66 -16.40
CA SER A 556 -13.53 7.30 -16.20
C SER A 556 -15.01 7.18 -16.57
N VAL A 557 -15.44 5.96 -16.86
CA VAL A 557 -16.83 5.58 -17.11
C VAL A 557 -17.19 4.34 -16.31
N PRO A 558 -18.46 4.14 -15.93
CA PRO A 558 -18.88 2.88 -15.35
C PRO A 558 -18.63 1.71 -16.31
N ARG A 559 -18.12 0.58 -15.81
CA ARG A 559 -17.98 -0.68 -16.54
C ARG A 559 -19.18 -1.60 -16.36
#